data_AF-A0A955W7H4-F1
#
_entry.id   AF-A0A955W7H4-F1
#
_cell.length_a   1.000
_cell.length_b   1.000
_cell.length_c   1.000
_cell.angle_alpha   90.00
_cell.angle_beta   90.00
_cell.angle_gamma   90.00
#
_symmetry.space_group_name_H-M   'P 1'
#
loop_
_entity.id
_entity.type
_entity.pdbx_description
1 polymer ?
#
loop_
_entity_poly.entity_id
_entity_poly.type
_entity_poly.pdbx_seq_one_letter_code
_entity_poly.pdbx_strand_id
1 'polypeptide(L)'
;MEFTYGAGFTLIDFSNAMQFVAEYAALRGPIAIMSEVRGAAPAGAGERRRLAEIVSELDAKTKGQVCASAVVTESGLMRGVLTAVSWVHSPVYPLKPFASEDDARAWLREHLAKAS
;
A
#
# COMPACT_ATOMS: atom_id res chain seq x y z
N MET A 1 5.64 1.17 -8.84
CA MET A 1 4.78 2.37 -8.78
C MET A 1 4.95 3.01 -7.43
N GLU A 2 4.91 4.35 -7.35
CA GLU A 2 5.24 5.09 -6.13
C GLU A 2 4.17 6.13 -5.84
N PHE A 3 3.75 6.20 -4.58
CA PHE A 3 2.78 7.16 -4.08
C PHE A 3 3.36 7.89 -2.87
N THR A 4 3.10 9.19 -2.76
CA THR A 4 3.46 9.99 -1.60
C THR A 4 2.19 10.59 -1.00
N TYR A 5 1.94 10.26 0.26
CA TYR A 5 0.77 10.68 1.01
C TYR A 5 1.20 11.72 2.06
N GLY A 6 0.84 12.98 1.80
CA GLY A 6 1.18 14.12 2.63
C GLY A 6 0.07 14.55 3.59
N ALA A 7 0.27 15.71 4.22
CA ALA A 7 -0.74 16.33 5.06
C ALA A 7 -1.97 16.69 4.24
N GLY A 8 -3.17 16.41 4.77
CA GLY A 8 -4.44 16.64 4.07
C GLY A 8 -4.89 15.50 3.17
N PHE A 9 -4.13 14.40 3.10
CA PHE A 9 -4.56 13.18 2.41
C PHE A 9 -5.85 12.62 3.03
N THR A 10 -6.80 12.24 2.17
CA THR A 10 -8.11 11.74 2.57
C THR A 10 -8.35 10.29 2.14
N LEU A 11 -9.43 9.69 2.65
CA LEU A 11 -9.91 8.39 2.17
C LEU A 11 -10.30 8.40 0.68
N ILE A 12 -10.72 9.56 0.16
CA ILE A 12 -11.05 9.71 -1.27
C ILE A 12 -9.77 9.63 -2.09
N ASP A 13 -8.71 10.31 -1.65
CA ASP A 13 -7.40 10.26 -2.32
C ASP A 13 -6.83 8.84 -2.31
N PHE A 14 -6.97 8.12 -1.19
CA PHE A 14 -6.58 6.71 -1.11
C PHE A 14 -7.37 5.83 -2.08
N SER A 15 -8.70 6.00 -2.11
CA SER A 15 -9.58 5.26 -3.02
C SER A 15 -9.19 5.49 -4.48
N ASN A 16 -8.92 6.75 -4.86
CA ASN A 16 -8.49 7.11 -6.21
C ASN A 16 -7.12 6.50 -6.55
N ALA A 17 -6.17 6.53 -5.62
CA ALA A 17 -4.87 5.91 -5.81
C ALA A 17 -4.99 4.39 -6.02
N MET A 18 -5.79 3.70 -5.21
CA MET A 18 -6.00 2.26 -5.36
C MET A 18 -6.77 1.92 -6.65
N GLN A 19 -7.72 2.74 -7.08
CA GLN A 19 -8.35 2.56 -8.40
C GLN A 19 -7.31 2.66 -9.53
N PHE A 20 -6.43 3.67 -9.48
CA PHE A 20 -5.34 3.79 -10.45
C PHE A 20 -4.40 2.57 -10.42
N VAL A 21 -4.06 2.04 -9.24
CA VAL A 21 -3.30 0.79 -9.11
C VAL A 21 -4.01 -0.36 -9.84
N ALA A 22 -5.32 -0.53 -9.63
CA ALA A 22 -6.07 -1.61 -10.26
C ALA A 22 -6.04 -1.52 -11.79
N GLU A 23 -6.28 -0.34 -12.34
CA GLU A 23 -6.27 -0.09 -13.79
C GLU A 23 -4.87 -0.31 -14.37
N TYR A 24 -3.83 0.20 -13.71
CA TYR A 24 -2.47 0.03 -14.16
C TYR A 24 -2.01 -1.43 -14.09
N ALA A 25 -2.32 -2.14 -13.00
CA ALA A 25 -1.98 -3.55 -12.82
C ALA A 25 -2.66 -4.44 -13.88
N ALA A 26 -3.91 -4.13 -14.26
CA ALA A 26 -4.61 -4.86 -15.31
C ALA A 26 -3.93 -4.72 -16.68
N LEU A 27 -3.29 -3.58 -16.95
CA LEU A 27 -2.63 -3.29 -18.23
C LEU A 27 -1.15 -3.68 -18.26
N ARG A 28 -0.47 -3.64 -17.12
CA ARG A 28 1.00 -3.67 -17.02
C ARG A 28 1.54 -4.62 -15.95
N GLY A 29 0.67 -5.40 -15.31
CA GLY A 29 1.06 -6.37 -14.30
C GLY A 29 2.08 -7.40 -14.80
N PRO A 30 2.92 -7.95 -13.91
CA PRO A 30 2.94 -7.74 -12.45
C PRO A 30 3.56 -6.39 -12.03
N ILE A 31 3.06 -5.81 -10.93
CA ILE A 31 3.54 -4.53 -10.38
C ILE A 31 3.87 -4.63 -8.89
N ALA A 32 4.73 -3.73 -8.43
CA ALA A 32 4.98 -3.49 -7.02
C ALA A 32 4.69 -2.03 -6.65
N ILE A 33 4.24 -1.83 -5.41
CA ILE A 33 3.75 -0.53 -4.91
C ILE A 33 4.67 -0.05 -3.81
N MET A 34 5.09 1.21 -3.87
CA MET A 34 5.72 1.91 -2.76
C MET A 34 4.81 3.05 -2.31
N SER A 35 4.51 3.10 -1.02
CA SER A 35 3.67 4.12 -0.40
C SER A 35 4.48 4.88 0.65
N GLU A 36 4.75 6.15 0.42
CA GLU A 36 5.38 7.04 1.38
C GLU A 36 4.31 7.73 2.24
N VAL A 37 4.38 7.61 3.57
CA VAL A 37 3.33 8.12 4.49
C VAL A 37 3.88 9.01 5.62
N ARG A 38 5.14 9.45 5.57
CA ARG A 38 5.76 10.34 6.59
C ARG A 38 4.98 11.65 6.81
N GLY A 39 4.24 12.12 5.80
CA GLY A 39 3.42 13.34 5.91
C GLY A 39 1.95 13.10 6.28
N ALA A 40 1.49 11.84 6.34
CA ALA A 40 0.08 11.52 6.55
C ALA A 40 -0.29 11.48 8.04
N ALA A 41 -1.51 11.92 8.36
CA ALA A 41 -2.07 11.74 9.70
C ALA A 41 -2.40 10.25 9.97
N PRO A 42 -2.16 9.73 11.19
CA PRO A 42 -2.56 8.36 11.53
C PRO A 42 -4.07 8.18 11.46
N ALA A 43 -4.53 7.13 10.78
CA ALA A 43 -5.94 6.83 10.63
C ALA A 43 -6.60 6.41 11.98
N GLY A 44 -7.75 7.00 12.28
CA GLY A 44 -8.63 6.60 13.38
C GLY A 44 -9.30 5.24 13.15
N ALA A 45 -10.04 4.73 14.13
CA ALA A 45 -10.62 3.38 14.07
C ALA A 45 -11.57 3.18 12.87
N GLY A 46 -12.47 4.13 12.62
CA GLY A 46 -13.39 4.08 11.48
C GLY A 46 -12.66 4.16 10.13
N GLU A 47 -11.65 5.03 10.04
CA GLU A 47 -10.84 5.19 8.83
C GLU A 47 -10.02 3.93 8.52
N ARG A 48 -9.45 3.27 9.54
CA ARG A 48 -8.74 1.99 9.36
C ARG A 48 -9.61 0.91 8.75
N ARG A 49 -10.88 0.81 9.17
CA ARG A 49 -11.84 -0.12 8.55
C ARG A 49 -12.08 0.25 7.09
N ARG A 50 -12.27 1.53 6.78
CA ARG A 50 -12.52 1.97 5.40
C ARG A 50 -11.30 1.76 4.50
N LEU A 51 -10.09 1.99 5.00
CA LEU A 51 -8.84 1.66 4.30
C LEU A 51 -8.77 0.18 3.98
N ALA A 52 -9.07 -0.69 4.96
CA ALA A 52 -9.07 -2.14 4.75
C ALA A 52 -10.09 -2.60 3.69
N GLU A 53 -11.30 -2.01 3.69
CA GLU A 53 -12.31 -2.26 2.65
C GLU A 53 -11.80 -1.86 1.25
N ILE A 54 -11.19 -0.68 1.11
CA ILE A 54 -10.60 -0.21 -0.15
C ILE A 54 -9.48 -1.16 -0.63
N VAL A 55 -8.61 -1.63 0.27
CA VAL A 55 -7.55 -2.60 -0.07
C VAL A 55 -8.14 -3.94 -0.49
N SER A 56 -9.20 -4.40 0.18
CA SER A 56 -9.90 -5.64 -0.19
C SER A 56 -10.50 -5.56 -1.60
N GLU A 57 -11.13 -4.43 -1.94
CA GLU A 57 -11.62 -4.17 -3.29
C GLU A 57 -10.50 -4.12 -4.34
N LEU A 58 -9.35 -3.54 -3.98
CA LEU A 58 -8.16 -3.54 -4.85
C LEU A 58 -7.67 -4.96 -5.13
N ASP A 59 -7.55 -5.80 -4.10
CA ASP A 59 -7.05 -7.17 -4.24
C ASP A 59 -7.95 -7.99 -5.19
N ALA A 60 -9.27 -7.82 -5.06
CA ALA A 60 -10.24 -8.46 -5.95
C ALA A 60 -10.09 -7.99 -7.41
N LYS A 61 -9.82 -6.69 -7.64
CA LYS A 61 -9.67 -6.12 -8.98
C LYS A 61 -8.33 -6.45 -9.63
N THR A 62 -7.25 -6.51 -8.84
CA THR A 62 -5.89 -6.75 -9.34
C THR A 62 -5.61 -8.21 -9.63
N LYS A 63 -6.40 -9.16 -9.10
CA LYS A 63 -6.29 -10.60 -9.40
C LYS A 63 -4.85 -11.15 -9.28
N GLY A 64 -4.13 -10.71 -8.25
CA GLY A 64 -2.74 -11.12 -8.00
C GLY A 64 -1.67 -10.43 -8.85
N GLN A 65 -2.02 -9.41 -9.63
CA GLN A 65 -1.06 -8.61 -10.41
C GLN A 65 -0.23 -7.64 -9.55
N VAL A 66 -0.55 -7.49 -8.26
CA VAL A 66 0.32 -6.80 -7.30
C VAL A 66 1.19 -7.85 -6.61
N CYS A 67 2.51 -7.78 -6.82
CA CYS A 67 3.44 -8.78 -6.27
C CYS A 67 4.00 -8.40 -4.89
N ALA A 68 3.97 -7.12 -4.53
CA ALA A 68 4.44 -6.62 -3.24
C ALA A 68 4.02 -5.15 -3.01
N SER A 69 3.88 -4.78 -1.73
CA SER A 69 3.65 -3.40 -1.29
C SER A 69 4.59 -3.01 -0.15
N ALA A 70 5.36 -1.95 -0.33
CA ALA A 70 6.21 -1.38 0.69
C ALA A 70 5.62 -0.06 1.18
N VAL A 71 5.62 0.15 2.50
CA VAL A 71 5.19 1.42 3.11
C VAL A 71 6.36 2.08 3.81
N VAL A 72 6.77 3.25 3.38
CA VAL A 72 7.91 3.96 3.96
C VAL A 72 7.41 4.90 5.06
N THR A 73 7.89 4.66 6.29
CA THR A 73 7.57 5.46 7.46
C THR A 73 8.58 5.24 8.60
N GLU A 74 9.00 6.33 9.22
CA GLU A 74 9.82 6.28 10.44
C GLU A 74 8.94 6.15 11.70
N SER A 75 7.64 6.46 11.60
CA SER A 75 6.71 6.53 12.72
C SER A 75 6.29 5.16 13.25
N GLY A 76 6.60 4.89 14.53
CA GLY A 76 6.10 3.70 15.23
C GLY A 76 4.58 3.64 15.33
N LEU A 77 3.93 4.80 15.48
CA LEU A 77 2.48 4.91 15.49
C LEU A 77 1.88 4.52 14.13
N MET A 78 2.47 5.00 13.03
CA MET A 78 2.01 4.66 11.68
C MET A 78 2.18 3.16 11.40
N ARG A 79 3.29 2.55 11.84
CA ARG A 79 3.45 1.09 11.77
C ARG A 79 2.33 0.36 12.51
N GLY A 80 1.96 0.82 13.71
CA GLY A 80 0.82 0.28 14.45
C GLY A 80 -0.52 0.42 13.71
N VAL A 81 -0.75 1.55 13.03
CA VAL A 81 -1.93 1.76 12.18
C VAL A 81 -1.94 0.77 11.01
N LEU A 82 -0.82 0.58 10.31
CA LEU A 82 -0.70 -0.38 9.21
C LEU A 82 -0.98 -1.81 9.68
N THR A 83 -0.43 -2.20 10.84
CA THR A 83 -0.73 -3.49 11.46
C THR A 83 -2.22 -3.63 11.74
N ALA A 84 -2.86 -2.62 12.34
CA ALA A 84 -4.28 -2.66 12.64
C ALA A 84 -5.16 -2.74 11.38
N VAL A 85 -4.79 -2.06 10.27
CA VAL A 85 -5.46 -2.22 8.97
C VAL A 85 -5.30 -3.65 8.45
N SER A 86 -4.09 -4.22 8.55
CA SER A 86 -3.80 -5.59 8.09
C SER A 86 -4.53 -6.68 8.89
N TRP A 87 -4.94 -6.40 10.13
CA TRP A 87 -5.81 -7.31 10.90
C TRP A 87 -7.25 -7.32 10.39
N VAL A 88 -7.72 -6.21 9.81
CA VAL A 88 -9.07 -6.14 9.23
C VAL A 88 -9.08 -6.79 7.85
N HIS A 89 -8.09 -6.49 7.02
CA HIS A 89 -7.86 -7.17 5.75
C HIS A 89 -6.37 -7.35 5.52
N SER A 90 -5.91 -8.60 5.46
CA SER A 90 -4.54 -8.91 5.11
C SER A 90 -4.45 -9.01 3.58
N PRO A 91 -3.60 -8.19 2.93
CA PRO A 91 -3.42 -8.29 1.49
C PRO A 91 -2.94 -9.68 1.07
N VAL A 92 -3.32 -10.10 -0.14
CA VAL A 92 -2.89 -11.39 -0.72
C VAL A 92 -1.42 -11.40 -1.18
N TYR A 93 -0.77 -10.24 -1.13
CA TYR A 93 0.65 -10.05 -1.43
C TYR A 93 1.42 -9.59 -0.18
N PRO A 94 2.75 -9.78 -0.14
CA PRO A 94 3.58 -9.24 0.93
C PRO A 94 3.40 -7.72 1.07
N LEU A 95 3.02 -7.28 2.27
CA LEU A 95 3.01 -5.88 2.67
C LEU A 95 4.00 -5.67 3.82
N LYS A 96 4.92 -4.71 3.68
CA LYS A 96 5.96 -4.48 4.69
C LYS A 96 6.28 -2.99 4.90
N PRO A 97 6.34 -2.51 6.16
CA PRO A 97 6.83 -1.17 6.45
C PRO A 97 8.36 -1.10 6.45
N PHE A 98 8.92 0.02 5.99
CA PHE A 98 10.35 0.32 5.96
C PHE A 98 10.63 1.70 6.53
N ALA A 99 11.79 1.88 7.15
CA ALA A 99 12.27 3.20 7.57
C ALA A 99 13.04 3.95 6.46
N SER A 100 13.52 3.23 5.45
CA SER A 100 14.31 3.76 4.32
C SER A 100 13.63 3.45 2.99
N GLU A 101 13.60 4.44 2.11
CA GLU A 101 13.16 4.26 0.72
C GLU A 101 14.09 3.29 -0.04
N ASP A 102 15.40 3.33 0.20
CA ASP A 102 16.36 2.49 -0.51
C ASP A 102 16.14 1.01 -0.20
N ASP A 103 15.89 0.68 1.06
CA ASP A 103 15.58 -0.68 1.50
C ASP A 103 14.24 -1.14 0.93
N ALA A 104 13.23 -0.26 0.93
CA ALA A 104 11.93 -0.54 0.34
C ALA A 104 12.05 -0.83 -1.16
N ARG A 105 12.79 0.00 -1.89
CA ARG A 105 13.03 -0.16 -3.34
C ARG A 105 13.79 -1.44 -3.64
N ALA A 106 14.84 -1.76 -2.88
CA ALA A 106 15.58 -3.00 -3.05
C ALA A 106 14.66 -4.22 -2.89
N TRP A 107 13.87 -4.23 -1.81
CA TRP A 107 12.92 -5.30 -1.53
C TRP A 107 11.83 -5.43 -2.61
N LEU A 108 11.28 -4.31 -3.09
CA LEU A 108 10.28 -4.33 -4.17
C LEU A 108 10.86 -4.85 -5.49
N ARG A 109 12.09 -4.47 -5.84
CA ARG A 109 12.78 -4.97 -7.05
C ARG A 109 12.95 -6.50 -7.00
N GLU A 110 13.32 -7.05 -5.86
CA GLU A 110 13.44 -8.50 -5.69
C GLU A 110 12.11 -9.22 -5.91
N HIS A 111 10.98 -8.64 -5.47
CA HIS A 111 9.66 -9.23 -5.65
C HIS A 111 9.19 -9.14 -7.10
N LEU A 112 9.43 -8.00 -7.76
CA LEU A 112 9.16 -7.84 -9.20
C LEU A 112 9.92 -8.85 -10.05
N ALA A 113 11.22 -9.04 -9.77
CA ALA A 113 12.06 -9.98 -10.50
C ALA A 113 11.59 -11.44 -10.36
N LYS A 114 10.94 -11.80 -9.26
CA LYS A 114 10.38 -13.15 -9.02
C LYS A 114 8.99 -13.35 -9.62
N ALA A 115 8.26 -12.26 -9.87
CA ALA A 115 6.92 -12.29 -10.42
C ALA A 115 6.90 -12.24 -11.96
N SER A 116 8.03 -11.87 -12.57
CA SER A 116 8.24 -11.79 -14.03
C SER A 116 8.56 -13.14 -14.67
#